data_AF-A0A973AZ52-F1
#
_entry.id   AF-A0A973AZ52-F1
#
_cell.length_a   1.000
_cell.length_b   1.000
_cell.length_c   1.000
_cell.angle_alpha   90.00
_cell.angle_beta   90.00
_cell.angle_gamma   90.00
#
_symmetry.space_group_name_H-M   'P 1'
#
loop_
_entity.id
_entity.type
_entity.pdbx_description
1 polymer ?
#
loop_
_entity_poly.entity_id
_entity_poly.type
_entity_poly.pdbx_seq_one_letter_code
_entity_poly.pdbx_strand_id
1 'polypeptide(L)'
;SNHLTLLEIIAKRFPKLRLIIDHLGVPLDAKGEGAFSHLPELISLSQYPNIAIKATAVPAYAIDHYPYLAIEPFVEKIFQAFGPNRFFWGSDITKLQCTWLECVELFTVQYQWLSSSDKDLVMGKALCNWLDWKISG
;
A
#
# COMPACT_ATOMS: atom_id res chain seq x y z
N SER A 1 14.44 -9.77 -5.72
CA SER A 1 14.70 -10.09 -4.30
C SER A 1 13.73 -11.19 -3.89
N ASN A 2 14.18 -12.28 -3.27
CA ASN A 2 13.40 -13.53 -3.03
C ASN A 2 12.47 -13.47 -1.80
N HIS A 3 12.10 -12.27 -1.33
CA HIS A 3 11.36 -12.11 -0.07
C HIS A 3 9.86 -12.35 -0.20
N LEU A 4 9.26 -12.04 -1.35
CA LEU A 4 7.82 -12.24 -1.57
C LEU A 4 7.46 -13.73 -1.61
N THR A 5 8.29 -14.55 -2.25
CA THR A 5 8.18 -16.03 -2.18
C THR A 5 8.26 -16.58 -0.74
N LEU A 6 9.09 -15.99 0.13
CA LEU A 6 9.14 -16.39 1.54
C LEU A 6 7.85 -16.01 2.30
N LEU A 7 7.23 -14.87 1.97
CA LEU A 7 5.96 -14.47 2.57
C LEU A 7 4.84 -15.46 2.25
N GLU A 8 4.80 -16.00 1.03
CA GLU A 8 3.86 -17.07 0.67
C GLU A 8 4.00 -18.29 1.59
N ILE A 9 5.23 -18.76 1.80
CA ILE A 9 5.52 -19.92 2.65
C ILE A 9 5.05 -19.66 4.08
N ILE A 10 5.35 -18.48 4.63
CA ILE A 10 4.95 -18.08 5.98
C ILE A 10 3.43 -17.97 6.09
N ALA A 11 2.77 -17.32 5.11
CA ALA A 11 1.33 -17.12 5.12
C ALA A 11 0.55 -18.44 5.08
N LYS A 12 1.00 -19.40 4.25
CA LYS A 12 0.45 -20.77 4.20
C LYS A 12 0.68 -21.53 5.49
N ARG A 13 1.88 -21.43 6.07
CA ARG A 13 2.24 -22.17 7.29
C ARG A 13 1.53 -21.64 8.52
N PHE A 14 1.30 -20.32 8.59
CA PHE A 14 0.71 -19.63 9.74
C PHE A 14 -0.49 -18.77 9.31
N PRO A 15 -1.63 -19.38 8.95
CA PRO A 15 -2.78 -18.64 8.41
C PRO A 15 -3.42 -17.66 9.40
N LYS A 16 -3.13 -17.79 10.70
CA LYS A 16 -3.58 -16.86 11.75
C LYS A 16 -2.61 -15.71 12.02
N LEU A 17 -1.38 -15.78 11.49
CA LEU A 17 -0.42 -14.70 11.59
C LEU A 17 -0.76 -13.64 10.55
N ARG A 18 -1.07 -12.42 11.00
CA ARG A 18 -1.31 -11.27 10.13
C ARG A 18 0.03 -10.67 9.70
N LEU A 19 0.23 -10.54 8.40
CA LEU A 19 1.44 -10.01 7.76
C LEU A 19 1.10 -8.70 7.03
N ILE A 20 2.00 -7.72 7.09
CA ILE A 20 1.88 -6.47 6.34
C ILE A 20 3.16 -6.30 5.52
N ILE A 21 3.00 -6.10 4.22
CA ILE A 21 4.10 -5.76 3.30
C ILE A 21 4.23 -4.24 3.29
N ASP A 22 5.37 -3.75 3.77
CA ASP A 22 5.66 -2.32 3.78
C ASP A 22 5.94 -1.78 2.38
N HIS A 23 5.68 -0.49 2.16
CA HIS A 23 6.16 0.28 1.01
C HIS A 23 5.76 -0.31 -0.35
N LEU A 24 4.58 -0.92 -0.44
CA LEU A 24 4.13 -1.63 -1.65
C LEU A 24 5.11 -2.72 -2.14
N GLY A 25 6.03 -3.19 -1.29
CA GLY A 25 7.12 -4.10 -1.66
C GLY A 25 8.18 -3.48 -2.57
N VAL A 26 8.16 -2.15 -2.77
CA VAL A 26 9.08 -1.44 -3.67
C VAL A 26 10.51 -1.48 -3.11
N PRO A 27 11.52 -1.87 -3.92
CA PRO A 27 12.91 -1.81 -3.51
C PRO A 27 13.36 -0.38 -3.18
N LEU A 28 14.33 -0.24 -2.27
CA LEU A 28 14.95 1.05 -1.96
C LEU A 28 15.47 1.72 -3.25
N ASP A 29 15.32 3.05 -3.30
CA ASP A 29 15.77 3.94 -4.38
C ASP A 29 15.18 3.67 -5.79
N ALA A 30 14.26 2.73 -5.92
CA ALA A 30 13.57 2.47 -7.18
C ALA A 30 12.49 3.53 -7.46
N LYS A 31 12.34 3.93 -8.74
CA LYS A 31 11.38 4.93 -9.20
C LYS A 31 10.75 4.54 -10.54
N GLY A 32 9.63 5.18 -10.87
CA GLY A 32 8.88 4.99 -12.11
C GLY A 32 8.42 3.54 -12.26
N GLU A 33 8.36 3.07 -13.51
CA GLU A 33 7.93 1.69 -13.80
C GLU A 33 8.84 0.63 -13.14
N GLY A 34 10.14 0.91 -13.03
CA GLY A 34 11.11 0.00 -12.42
C GLY A 34 10.82 -0.31 -10.95
N ALA A 35 10.23 0.65 -10.23
CA ALA A 35 9.78 0.48 -8.84
C ALA A 35 8.72 -0.62 -8.69
N PHE A 36 7.96 -0.93 -9.74
CA PHE A 36 6.85 -1.87 -9.72
C PHE A 36 7.11 -3.13 -10.55
N SER A 37 8.37 -3.43 -10.86
CA SER A 37 8.76 -4.65 -11.58
C SER A 37 8.34 -5.95 -10.87
N HIS A 38 8.18 -5.91 -9.54
CA HIS A 38 7.70 -7.04 -8.71
C HIS A 38 6.17 -7.14 -8.62
N LEU A 39 5.43 -6.25 -9.28
CA LEU A 39 3.97 -6.14 -9.12
C LEU A 39 3.22 -7.47 -9.36
N PRO A 40 3.54 -8.30 -10.39
CA PRO A 40 2.85 -9.58 -10.56
C PRO A 40 3.01 -10.53 -9.37
N GLU A 41 4.22 -10.60 -8.79
CA GLU A 41 4.50 -11.42 -7.61
C GLU A 41 3.74 -10.87 -6.39
N LEU A 42 3.73 -9.55 -6.20
CA LEU A 42 3.00 -8.91 -5.11
C LEU A 42 1.48 -9.14 -5.19
N ILE A 43 0.90 -8.96 -6.38
CA ILE A 43 -0.55 -9.19 -6.60
C ILE A 43 -0.89 -10.66 -6.35
N SER A 44 -0.02 -11.60 -6.70
CA SER A 44 -0.26 -13.03 -6.45
C SER A 44 -0.45 -13.34 -4.95
N LEU A 45 0.13 -12.53 -4.05
CA LEU A 45 -0.01 -12.69 -2.61
C LEU A 45 -1.39 -12.25 -2.10
N SER A 46 -2.20 -11.55 -2.90
CA SER A 46 -3.51 -11.08 -2.47
C SER A 46 -4.50 -12.22 -2.19
N GLN A 47 -4.24 -13.41 -2.74
CA GLN A 47 -5.00 -14.64 -2.47
C GLN A 47 -4.92 -15.09 -1.01
N TYR A 48 -3.90 -14.65 -0.25
CA TYR A 48 -3.74 -14.99 1.15
C TYR A 48 -4.44 -13.94 2.03
N PRO A 49 -5.54 -14.28 2.73
CA PRO A 49 -6.33 -13.31 3.48
C PRO A 49 -5.59 -12.70 4.67
N ASN A 50 -4.50 -13.32 5.12
CA ASN A 50 -3.65 -12.87 6.22
C ASN A 50 -2.46 -12.01 5.76
N ILE A 51 -2.42 -11.58 4.50
CA ILE A 51 -1.46 -10.60 3.98
C ILE A 51 -2.19 -9.29 3.64
N ALA A 52 -1.65 -8.17 4.12
CA ALA A 52 -2.06 -6.82 3.79
C ALA A 52 -0.86 -6.00 3.26
N ILE A 53 -1.17 -4.83 2.69
CA ILE A 53 -0.21 -3.91 2.09
C ILE A 53 -0.23 -2.58 2.84
N LYS A 54 0.95 -2.01 3.04
CA LYS A 54 1.11 -0.61 3.44
C LYS A 54 1.46 0.23 2.21
N ALA A 55 0.56 1.14 1.85
CA ALA A 55 0.76 2.15 0.82
C ALA A 55 1.50 3.35 1.42
N THR A 56 2.78 3.15 1.73
CA THR A 56 3.67 4.15 2.33
C THR A 56 4.71 4.69 1.37
N ALA A 57 5.10 5.95 1.60
CA ALA A 57 6.12 6.66 0.83
C ALA A 57 5.81 6.76 -0.67
N VAL A 58 4.53 6.67 -1.06
CA VAL A 58 4.12 6.57 -2.47
C VAL A 58 4.71 7.68 -3.36
N PRO A 59 4.75 8.96 -2.94
CA PRO A 59 5.40 10.02 -3.73
C PRO A 59 6.89 9.77 -4.04
N ALA A 60 7.61 8.98 -3.23
CA ALA A 60 9.03 8.70 -3.45
C ALA A 60 9.31 7.89 -4.73
N TYR A 61 8.33 7.10 -5.17
CA TYR A 61 8.45 6.24 -6.34
C TYR A 61 8.13 6.99 -7.65
N ALA A 62 7.57 8.19 -7.55
CA ALA A 62 7.25 9.00 -8.71
C ALA A 62 8.50 9.57 -9.39
N ILE A 63 8.40 9.74 -10.71
CA ILE A 63 9.40 10.44 -11.53
C ILE A 63 8.90 11.81 -11.98
N ASP A 64 7.58 12.00 -11.93
CA ASP A 64 6.86 13.21 -12.22
C ASP A 64 6.52 13.97 -10.92
N HIS A 65 6.04 15.21 -11.09
CA HIS A 65 5.61 16.04 -9.97
C HIS A 65 4.17 15.72 -9.58
N TYR A 66 3.72 16.23 -8.43
CA TYR A 66 2.33 16.11 -7.99
C TYR A 66 1.36 16.48 -9.14
N PRO A 67 0.35 15.65 -9.45
CA PRO A 67 -0.20 14.57 -8.61
C PRO A 67 0.39 13.16 -8.82
N TYR A 68 1.60 13.02 -9.40
CA TYR A 68 2.31 11.74 -9.53
C TYR A 68 1.58 10.69 -10.39
N LEU A 69 1.05 11.14 -11.54
CA LEU A 69 0.24 10.32 -12.44
C LEU A 69 0.99 9.11 -12.98
N ALA A 70 2.33 9.17 -13.08
CA ALA A 70 3.13 8.08 -13.61
C ALA A 70 3.06 6.79 -12.74
N ILE A 71 2.74 6.91 -11.46
CA ILE A 71 2.70 5.76 -10.52
C ILE A 71 1.28 5.31 -10.15
N GLU A 72 0.27 6.16 -10.36
CA GLU A 72 -1.12 5.88 -10.00
C GLU A 72 -1.64 4.52 -10.52
N PRO A 73 -1.42 4.13 -11.80
CA PRO A 73 -1.93 2.85 -12.31
C PRO A 73 -1.37 1.62 -11.59
N PHE A 74 -0.16 1.71 -11.02
CA PHE A 74 0.42 0.61 -10.25
C PHE A 74 -0.21 0.53 -8.86
N VAL A 75 -0.40 1.68 -8.21
CA VAL A 75 -1.03 1.77 -6.88
C VAL A 75 -2.48 1.29 -6.95
N GLU A 76 -3.23 1.69 -7.98
CA GLU A 76 -4.60 1.23 -8.22
C GLU A 76 -4.66 -0.29 -8.38
N LYS A 77 -3.78 -0.89 -9.19
CA LYS A 77 -3.73 -2.36 -9.37
C LYS A 77 -3.50 -3.11 -8.05
N ILE A 78 -2.65 -2.57 -7.17
CA ILE A 78 -2.41 -3.16 -5.85
C ILE A 78 -3.66 -3.02 -4.99
N PHE A 79 -4.31 -1.85 -4.99
CA PHE A 79 -5.56 -1.65 -4.28
C PHE A 79 -6.65 -2.63 -4.75
N GLN A 80 -6.87 -2.77 -6.06
CA GLN A 80 -7.87 -3.69 -6.63
C GLN A 80 -7.59 -5.15 -6.25
N ALA A 81 -6.32 -5.55 -6.11
CA ALA A 81 -5.96 -6.90 -5.70
C ALA A 81 -6.23 -7.18 -4.22
N PHE A 82 -5.88 -6.26 -3.32
CA PHE A 82 -5.95 -6.48 -1.87
C PHE A 82 -7.29 -6.05 -1.25
N GLY A 83 -7.91 -5.04 -1.84
CA GLY A 83 -9.13 -4.39 -1.37
C GLY A 83 -8.90 -3.42 -0.20
N PRO A 84 -9.90 -2.59 0.13
CA PRO A 84 -9.79 -1.51 1.11
C PRO A 84 -9.52 -1.99 2.54
N ASN A 85 -9.88 -3.23 2.87
CA ASN A 85 -9.64 -3.80 4.19
C ASN A 85 -8.19 -4.28 4.43
N ARG A 86 -7.35 -4.30 3.39
CA ARG A 86 -5.97 -4.81 3.44
C ARG A 86 -4.97 -3.91 2.73
N PHE A 87 -5.32 -2.64 2.57
CA PHE A 87 -4.49 -1.63 1.93
C PHE A 87 -4.47 -0.39 2.80
N PHE A 88 -3.35 -0.17 3.50
CA PHE A 88 -3.25 0.80 4.60
C PHE A 88 -2.38 1.98 4.20
N TRP A 89 -2.92 3.20 4.29
CA TRP A 89 -2.14 4.40 4.07
C TRP A 89 -1.12 4.64 5.19
N GLY A 90 0.01 5.25 4.83
CA GLY A 90 0.89 5.93 5.76
C GLY A 90 1.80 6.87 4.98
N SER A 91 2.26 7.97 5.59
CA SER A 91 3.06 8.95 4.86
C SER A 91 4.50 8.49 4.62
N ASP A 92 5.20 8.09 5.69
CA ASP A 92 6.67 8.02 5.72
C ASP A 92 7.33 9.38 5.38
N ILE A 93 6.69 10.47 5.84
CA ILE A 93 6.98 11.85 5.43
C ILE A 93 8.44 12.27 5.59
N THR A 94 9.17 11.74 6.59
CA THR A 94 10.57 12.11 6.84
C THR A 94 11.52 11.67 5.72
N LYS A 95 11.08 10.78 4.83
CA LYS A 95 11.82 10.37 3.63
C LYS A 95 11.39 11.11 2.37
N LEU A 96 10.30 11.88 2.44
CA LEU A 96 9.67 12.49 1.27
C LEU A 96 10.15 13.93 1.07
N GLN A 97 10.23 14.33 -0.20
CA GLN A 97 10.53 15.70 -0.60
C GLN A 97 9.24 16.52 -0.83
N CYS A 98 8.08 15.87 -0.84
CA CYS A 98 6.78 16.52 -0.99
C CYS A 98 6.22 16.98 0.34
N THR A 99 5.18 17.80 0.28
CA THR A 99 4.48 18.30 1.46
C THR A 99 3.63 17.21 2.11
N TRP A 100 3.32 17.40 3.40
CA TRP A 100 2.33 16.57 4.09
C TRP A 100 0.97 16.61 3.41
N LEU A 101 0.56 17.79 2.91
CA LEU A 101 -0.72 17.96 2.23
C LEU A 101 -0.79 17.10 0.97
N GLU A 102 0.24 17.13 0.11
CA GLU A 102 0.32 16.28 -1.08
C GLU A 102 0.24 14.79 -0.72
N CYS A 103 0.87 14.34 0.39
CA CYS A 103 0.79 12.94 0.83
C CYS A 103 -0.64 12.50 1.19
N VAL A 104 -1.40 13.39 1.83
CA VAL A 104 -2.77 13.12 2.25
C VAL A 104 -3.72 13.23 1.05
N GLU A 105 -3.65 14.32 0.30
CA GLU A 105 -4.52 14.59 -0.84
C GLU A 105 -4.34 13.59 -1.97
N LEU A 106 -3.16 12.99 -2.13
CA LEU A 106 -2.97 11.92 -3.10
C LEU A 106 -4.01 10.80 -2.94
N PHE A 107 -4.33 10.42 -1.69
CA PHE A 107 -5.31 9.36 -1.40
C PHE A 107 -6.72 9.89 -1.17
N THR A 108 -6.87 11.08 -0.59
CA THR A 108 -8.20 11.61 -0.23
C THR A 108 -8.85 12.39 -1.36
N VAL A 109 -8.05 12.95 -2.28
CA VAL A 109 -8.51 13.78 -3.40
C VAL A 109 -8.14 13.17 -4.74
N GLN A 110 -6.85 12.87 -5.01
CA GLN A 110 -6.39 12.55 -6.38
C GLN A 110 -6.83 11.17 -6.86
N TYR A 111 -6.68 10.12 -6.04
CA TYR A 111 -7.11 8.76 -6.37
C TYR A 111 -8.65 8.63 -6.42
N GLN A 112 -9.23 8.94 -7.58
CA GLN A 112 -10.67 8.91 -7.83
C GLN A 112 -11.28 7.50 -7.79
N TRP A 113 -10.45 6.46 -7.94
CA TRP A 113 -10.85 5.06 -7.81
C TRP A 113 -11.07 4.63 -6.35
N LEU A 114 -10.69 5.45 -5.37
CA LEU A 114 -11.12 5.27 -3.97
C LEU A 114 -12.49 5.91 -3.76
N SER A 115 -13.50 5.08 -3.46
CA SER A 115 -14.79 5.60 -3.00
C SER A 115 -14.66 6.27 -1.63
N SER A 116 -15.67 7.05 -1.23
CA SER A 116 -15.69 7.66 0.10
C SER A 116 -15.56 6.62 1.23
N SER A 117 -16.20 5.46 1.09
CA SER A 117 -16.07 4.37 2.06
C SER A 117 -14.70 3.69 2.04
N ASP A 118 -14.05 3.62 0.88
CA ASP A 118 -12.68 3.10 0.80
C ASP A 118 -11.70 4.03 1.49
N LYS A 119 -11.88 5.34 1.36
CA LYS A 119 -11.03 6.35 2.01
C LYS A 119 -11.03 6.17 3.53
N ASP A 120 -12.19 5.99 4.17
CA ASP A 120 -12.27 5.76 5.61
C ASP A 120 -11.48 4.51 6.05
N LEU A 121 -11.57 3.44 5.26
CA LEU A 121 -10.86 2.19 5.50
C LEU A 121 -9.35 2.37 5.32
N VAL A 122 -8.94 2.85 4.16
CA VAL A 122 -7.54 3.00 3.75
C VAL A 122 -6.79 3.99 4.64
N MET A 123 -7.45 5.09 5.05
CA MET A 123 -6.84 6.16 5.85
C MET A 123 -6.75 5.84 7.36
N GLY A 124 -7.17 4.66 7.80
CA GLY A 124 -6.83 4.18 9.15
C GLY A 124 -7.75 3.12 9.73
N LYS A 125 -9.05 3.12 9.39
CA LYS A 125 -10.01 2.20 10.02
C LYS A 125 -9.67 0.74 9.74
N ALA A 126 -9.22 0.41 8.52
CA ALA A 126 -8.83 -0.94 8.18
C ALA A 126 -7.58 -1.40 8.94
N LEU A 127 -6.60 -0.51 9.16
CA LEU A 127 -5.42 -0.83 9.96
C LEU A 127 -5.79 -1.08 11.42
N CYS A 128 -6.68 -0.25 12.01
CA CYS A 128 -7.16 -0.48 13.37
C CYS A 128 -7.88 -1.82 13.50
N ASN A 129 -8.75 -2.17 12.55
CA ASN A 129 -9.39 -3.48 12.50
C ASN A 129 -8.35 -4.61 12.37
N TRP A 130 -7.34 -4.43 11.52
CA TRP A 130 -6.30 -5.42 11.28
C TRP A 130 -5.38 -5.65 12.49
N LEU A 131 -5.18 -4.65 13.34
CA LEU A 131 -4.37 -4.74 14.55
C LEU A 131 -5.19 -5.04 15.81
N ASP A 132 -6.50 -5.25 15.68
CA ASP A 132 -7.45 -5.28 16.79
C ASP A 132 -7.30 -4.06 17.73
N TRP A 133 -6.92 -2.91 17.18
CA TRP A 133 -6.77 -1.67 17.93
C TRP A 133 -8.15 -1.07 18.19
N LYS A 134 -8.56 -1.08 19.45
CA LYS A 134 -9.77 -0.42 19.92
C LYS A 134 -9.67 1.09 19.73
N ILE A 135 -10.44 1.62 18.79
CA ILE A 135 -10.67 3.07 18.68
C ILE A 135 -11.76 3.40 19.71
N SER A 136 -11.40 4.13 20.77
CA SER A 136 -12.38 4.79 21.62
C SER A 136 -12.96 5.98 20.87
N GLY A 137 -14.29 5.99 20.71
CA GLY A 137 -15.04 7.11 20.13
C GLY A 137 -15.17 8.29 21.08
#